data_AF-A0A2N0QVC7-F1
#
_entry.id   AF-A0A2N0QVC7-F1
#
_cell.length_a   1.000
_cell.length_b   1.000
_cell.length_c   1.000
_cell.angle_alpha   90.00
_cell.angle_beta   90.00
_cell.angle_gamma   90.00
#
_symmetry.space_group_name_H-M   'P 1'
#
loop_
_entity.id
_entity.type
_entity.pdbx_description
1 polymer ?
#
loop_
_entity_poly.entity_id
_entity_poly.type
_entity_poly.pdbx_seq_one_letter_code
_entity_poly.pdbx_strand_id
1 'polypeptide(L)'
;MADIYDMLEQIKINHEREKHIERKDKYQEDLSCLKCYGMKKKYEQEWFKIFWKIFQKAISEAESYNRNTVIKLMEYITLTRKEGEEKYPSSRKVRIKNYEKIKEKSEGLLDTTIVSIRYRNKPDYMKIGIKSIIKVICEHYMFDEEDNLLIDNKVEENLLGNRELITYNYIIEDDELDIRFLRFEEWLEESELTTIKDKKYNIMRYFKEILHLEENIIKDENRDK
;
A
#
# COMPACT_ATOMS: atom_id res chain seq x y z
N MET A 1 -5.09 -0.38 9.70
CA MET A 1 -5.57 -1.58 10.32
C MET A 1 -6.34 -1.27 11.55
N ALA A 2 -6.02 -0.24 12.34
CA ALA A 2 -6.91 0.14 13.44
C ALA A 2 -8.40 0.27 13.04
N ASP A 3 -8.64 0.67 11.79
CA ASP A 3 -9.90 0.81 11.09
C ASP A 3 -10.52 -0.47 10.53
N ILE A 4 -9.77 -1.56 10.38
CA ILE A 4 -10.28 -2.84 9.83
C ILE A 4 -9.97 -4.08 10.69
N TYR A 5 -9.23 -3.92 11.80
CA TYR A 5 -8.74 -5.02 12.63
C TYR A 5 -9.88 -5.81 13.27
N ASP A 6 -10.83 -5.13 13.92
CA ASP A 6 -11.93 -5.78 14.63
C ASP A 6 -12.80 -6.62 13.66
N MET A 7 -13.00 -6.11 12.43
CA MET A 7 -13.66 -6.83 11.35
C MET A 7 -12.88 -8.10 10.96
N LEU A 8 -11.56 -8.01 10.81
CA LEU A 8 -10.72 -9.17 10.46
C LEU A 8 -10.71 -10.23 11.57
N GLU A 9 -10.66 -9.82 12.84
CA GLU A 9 -10.70 -10.77 13.95
C GLU A 9 -12.05 -11.49 14.00
N GLN A 10 -13.16 -10.79 13.73
CA GLN A 10 -14.47 -11.42 13.61
C GLN A 10 -14.56 -12.40 12.43
N ILE A 11 -14.02 -12.03 11.26
CA ILE A 11 -13.91 -12.92 10.09
C ILE A 11 -13.16 -14.20 10.46
N LYS A 12 -12.02 -14.08 11.14
CA LYS A 12 -11.18 -15.21 11.58
C LYS A 12 -11.93 -16.12 12.54
N ILE A 13 -12.62 -15.58 13.54
CA ILE A 13 -13.42 -16.35 14.51
C ILE A 13 -14.53 -17.13 13.78
N ASN A 14 -15.26 -16.45 12.91
CA ASN A 14 -16.35 -17.08 12.14
C ASN A 14 -15.81 -18.16 11.20
N HIS A 15 -14.73 -17.89 10.48
CA HIS A 15 -14.09 -18.85 9.58
C HIS A 15 -13.63 -20.11 10.31
N GLU A 16 -12.95 -19.96 11.45
CA GLU A 16 -12.49 -21.10 12.24
C GLU A 16 -13.66 -21.96 12.71
N ARG A 17 -14.72 -21.33 13.23
CA ARG A 17 -15.93 -22.04 13.65
C ARG A 17 -16.62 -22.73 12.47
N GLU A 18 -16.96 -21.99 11.42
CA GLU A 18 -17.81 -22.48 10.34
C GLU A 18 -17.11 -23.49 9.44
N LYS A 19 -15.84 -23.22 9.07
CA LYS A 19 -15.10 -24.08 8.14
C LYS A 19 -14.40 -25.23 8.84
N HIS A 20 -13.72 -24.97 9.95
CA HIS A 20 -12.81 -25.95 10.55
C HIS A 20 -13.46 -26.79 11.66
N ILE A 21 -14.40 -26.22 12.42
CA ILE A 21 -15.11 -26.92 13.50
C ILE A 21 -16.41 -27.54 12.97
N GLU A 22 -17.32 -26.71 12.44
CA GLU A 22 -18.66 -27.12 12.00
C GLU A 22 -18.69 -27.75 10.61
N ARG A 23 -17.65 -27.50 9.79
CA ARG A 23 -17.50 -28.02 8.42
C ARG A 23 -18.70 -27.69 7.52
N LYS A 24 -19.22 -26.46 7.62
CA LYS A 24 -20.29 -25.96 6.76
C LYS A 24 -19.82 -25.87 5.31
N ASP A 25 -20.74 -26.15 4.37
CA ASP A 25 -20.47 -25.98 2.93
C ASP A 25 -20.34 -24.49 2.53
N LYS A 26 -21.07 -23.62 3.22
CA LYS A 26 -21.00 -22.16 3.08
C LYS A 26 -20.48 -21.57 4.37
N TYR A 27 -19.40 -20.82 4.28
CA TYR A 27 -18.71 -20.21 5.41
C TYR A 27 -18.12 -18.86 5.01
N GLN A 28 -17.88 -18.00 6.00
CA GLN A 28 -17.15 -16.76 5.79
C GLN A 28 -15.66 -17.05 5.51
N GLU A 29 -15.09 -16.52 4.42
CA GLU A 29 -13.69 -16.75 4.07
C GLU A 29 -12.73 -15.83 4.85
N ASP A 30 -11.71 -16.43 5.47
CA ASP A 30 -10.56 -15.75 6.08
C ASP A 30 -9.31 -15.98 5.21
N LEU A 31 -8.87 -14.92 4.51
CA LEU A 31 -7.69 -14.98 3.64
C LEU A 31 -6.38 -15.15 4.42
N SER A 32 -6.38 -14.93 5.74
CA SER A 32 -5.22 -15.10 6.62
C SER A 32 -5.08 -16.54 7.15
N CYS A 33 -6.05 -17.42 6.89
CA CYS A 33 -6.09 -18.75 7.48
C CYS A 33 -4.92 -19.65 7.04
N LEU A 34 -4.04 -19.98 7.98
CA LEU A 34 -2.87 -20.83 7.76
C LEU A 34 -3.24 -22.28 7.40
N LYS A 35 -4.38 -22.80 7.87
CA LYS A 35 -4.87 -24.14 7.51
C LYS A 35 -5.29 -24.20 6.04
N CYS A 36 -5.89 -23.12 5.53
CA CYS A 36 -6.38 -23.04 4.16
C CYS A 36 -5.29 -22.66 3.15
N TYR A 37 -4.41 -21.74 3.56
CA TYR A 37 -3.46 -21.06 2.68
C TYR A 37 -2.01 -21.27 3.12
N GLY A 38 -1.74 -22.33 3.89
CA GLY A 38 -0.42 -22.66 4.41
C GLY A 38 0.69 -22.60 3.35
N MET A 39 1.86 -22.17 3.80
CA MET A 39 3.04 -22.02 2.96
C MET A 39 3.50 -23.38 2.41
N LYS A 40 3.95 -23.37 1.15
CA LYS A 40 4.60 -24.51 0.49
C LYS A 40 5.99 -24.05 0.07
N LYS A 41 6.97 -24.97 0.01
CA LYS A 41 8.36 -24.68 -0.39
C LYS A 41 8.48 -23.84 -1.68
N LYS A 42 7.62 -24.09 -2.67
CA LYS A 42 7.62 -23.35 -3.95
C LYS A 42 7.28 -21.85 -3.82
N TYR A 43 6.76 -21.41 -2.68
CA TYR A 43 6.45 -20.00 -2.40
C TYR A 43 7.47 -19.37 -1.45
N GLU A 44 8.46 -20.12 -0.97
CA GLU A 44 9.55 -19.57 -0.16
C GLU A 44 10.53 -18.86 -1.09
N GLN A 45 10.46 -17.53 -1.13
CA GLN A 45 11.28 -16.69 -1.98
C GLN A 45 12.14 -15.77 -1.11
N GLU A 46 13.43 -15.63 -1.46
CA GLU A 46 14.38 -14.88 -0.62
C GLU A 46 14.00 -13.40 -0.48
N TRP A 47 13.51 -12.79 -1.57
CA TRP A 47 13.00 -11.43 -1.56
C TRP A 47 11.87 -11.23 -0.53
N PHE A 48 11.01 -12.23 -0.35
CA PHE A 48 9.88 -12.12 0.56
C PHE A 48 10.36 -12.15 2.01
N LYS A 49 11.44 -12.88 2.31
CA LYS A 49 12.04 -12.86 3.65
C LYS A 49 12.61 -11.49 3.99
N ILE A 50 13.25 -10.84 3.02
CA ILE A 50 13.76 -9.46 3.16
C ILE A 50 12.60 -8.50 3.40
N PHE A 51 11.58 -8.54 2.54
CA PHE A 51 10.35 -7.77 2.71
C PHE A 51 9.74 -7.98 4.11
N TRP A 52 9.52 -9.24 4.51
CA TRP A 52 8.87 -9.59 5.77
C TRP A 52 9.65 -9.08 6.97
N LYS A 53 10.99 -9.19 6.95
CA LYS A 53 11.86 -8.67 8.01
C LYS A 53 11.71 -7.16 8.19
N ILE A 54 11.65 -6.39 7.09
CA ILE A 54 11.49 -4.93 7.14
C ILE A 54 10.05 -4.57 7.57
N PHE A 55 9.07 -5.24 6.98
CA PHE A 55 7.65 -5.02 7.26
C PHE A 55 7.32 -5.30 8.73
N GLN A 56 7.80 -6.40 9.30
CA GLN A 56 7.56 -6.76 10.71
C GLN A 56 8.25 -5.80 11.69
N LYS A 57 9.31 -5.11 11.29
CA LYS A 57 9.92 -4.04 12.09
C LYS A 57 9.06 -2.77 12.07
N ALA A 58 8.51 -2.42 10.92
CA ALA A 58 7.61 -1.28 10.79
C ALA A 58 6.24 -1.54 11.45
N ILE A 59 5.75 -2.78 11.38
CA ILE A 59 4.45 -3.20 11.92
C ILE A 59 4.70 -4.42 12.80
N SER A 60 5.01 -4.15 14.07
CA SER A 60 5.40 -5.18 15.04
C SER A 60 4.28 -6.21 15.30
N GLU A 61 3.04 -5.83 15.01
CA GLU A 61 1.86 -6.65 15.20
C GLU A 61 1.68 -7.70 14.10
N ALA A 62 2.38 -7.56 12.96
CA ALA A 62 2.40 -8.56 11.92
C ALA A 62 3.06 -9.84 12.43
N GLU A 63 2.26 -10.89 12.61
CA GLU A 63 2.68 -12.12 13.28
C GLU A 63 3.11 -13.18 12.27
N SER A 64 2.27 -13.42 11.26
CA SER A 64 2.54 -14.43 10.25
C SER A 64 1.88 -14.10 8.92
N TYR A 65 2.37 -14.76 7.88
CA TYR A 65 1.88 -14.65 6.51
C TYR A 65 1.59 -16.03 5.94
N ASN A 66 0.90 -16.06 4.81
CA ASN A 66 0.58 -17.30 4.12
C ASN A 66 0.81 -17.16 2.60
N ARG A 67 0.46 -18.18 1.82
CA ARG A 67 0.74 -18.16 0.38
C ARG A 67 0.02 -17.02 -0.36
N ASN A 68 -1.15 -16.60 0.11
CA ASN A 68 -1.89 -15.49 -0.51
C ASN A 68 -1.09 -14.20 -0.37
N THR A 69 -0.50 -13.96 0.80
CA THR A 69 0.35 -12.78 1.05
C THR A 69 1.49 -12.72 0.04
N VAL A 70 2.23 -13.82 -0.12
CA VAL A 70 3.39 -13.87 -1.03
C VAL A 70 2.97 -13.70 -2.49
N ILE A 71 1.91 -14.40 -2.91
CA ILE A 71 1.44 -14.37 -4.31
C ILE A 71 0.93 -12.97 -4.66
N LYS A 72 0.12 -12.36 -3.79
CA LYS A 72 -0.49 -11.05 -4.06
C LYS A 72 0.51 -9.91 -4.00
N LEU A 73 1.49 -10.00 -3.11
CA LEU A 73 2.59 -9.06 -3.11
C LEU A 73 3.46 -9.19 -4.38
N MET A 74 3.71 -10.42 -4.85
CA MET A 74 4.42 -10.63 -6.12
C MET A 74 3.63 -10.05 -7.30
N GLU A 75 2.32 -10.33 -7.40
CA GLU A 75 1.46 -9.75 -8.42
C GLU A 75 1.50 -8.22 -8.38
N TYR A 76 1.53 -7.62 -7.19
CA TYR A 76 1.65 -6.17 -7.00
C TYR A 76 3.00 -5.65 -7.54
N ILE A 77 4.11 -6.28 -7.16
CA ILE A 77 5.45 -5.90 -7.60
C ILE A 77 5.56 -6.00 -9.12
N THR A 78 5.11 -7.11 -9.72
CA THR A 78 5.12 -7.29 -11.18
C THR A 78 4.25 -6.25 -11.90
N LEU A 79 3.10 -5.88 -11.32
CA LEU A 79 2.20 -4.89 -11.92
C LEU A 79 2.76 -3.46 -11.86
N THR A 80 3.50 -3.13 -10.80
CA THR A 80 3.94 -1.76 -10.50
C THR A 80 5.36 -1.45 -10.96
N ARG A 81 6.16 -2.47 -11.25
CA ARG A 81 7.45 -2.29 -11.94
C ARG A 81 7.20 -1.68 -13.33
N LYS A 82 7.83 -0.54 -13.57
CA LYS A 82 7.77 0.19 -14.84
C LYS A 82 9.09 0.02 -15.58
N GLU A 83 9.04 -0.46 -16.82
CA GLU A 83 10.22 -0.54 -17.71
C GLU A 83 10.15 0.54 -18.80
N GLY A 84 11.28 1.22 -19.06
CA GLY A 84 11.44 2.13 -20.21
C GLY A 84 10.39 3.24 -20.33
N GLU A 85 9.75 3.35 -21.50
CA GLU A 85 8.80 4.41 -21.86
C GLU A 85 7.48 4.36 -21.06
N GLU A 86 7.17 3.25 -20.37
CA GLU A 86 5.96 3.14 -19.53
C GLU A 86 6.02 4.04 -18.29
N LYS A 87 7.22 4.45 -17.87
CA LYS A 87 7.40 5.32 -16.69
C LYS A 87 6.86 6.73 -16.93
N TYR A 88 6.97 7.24 -18.15
CA TYR A 88 6.57 8.61 -18.51
C TYR A 88 5.95 8.69 -19.92
N PRO A 89 4.66 8.38 -20.09
CA PRO A 89 3.95 8.58 -21.34
C PRO A 89 3.98 10.06 -21.76
N SER A 90 4.18 10.32 -23.06
CA SER A 90 4.34 11.67 -23.60
C SER A 90 3.11 12.56 -23.52
N SER A 91 1.89 12.00 -23.39
CA SER A 91 0.66 12.77 -23.26
C SER A 91 0.04 12.69 -21.85
N ARG A 92 -0.36 13.86 -21.31
CA ARG A 92 -0.99 14.01 -19.97
C ARG A 92 -2.19 13.07 -19.80
N LYS A 93 -3.10 13.02 -20.78
CA LYS A 93 -4.30 12.16 -20.76
C LYS A 93 -3.98 10.66 -20.70
N VAL A 94 -2.98 10.20 -21.48
CA VAL A 94 -2.56 8.79 -21.45
C VAL A 94 -1.89 8.46 -20.12
N ARG A 95 -1.06 9.37 -19.59
CA ARG A 95 -0.41 9.21 -18.28
C ARG A 95 -1.44 9.04 -17.15
N ILE A 96 -2.47 9.90 -17.09
CA ILE A 96 -3.54 9.82 -16.09
C ILE A 96 -4.31 8.49 -16.21
N LYS A 97 -4.77 8.14 -17.42
CA LYS A 97 -5.55 6.91 -17.64
C LYS A 97 -4.76 5.64 -17.32
N ASN A 98 -3.49 5.59 -17.69
CA ASN A 98 -2.63 4.43 -17.38
C ASN A 98 -2.39 4.32 -15.88
N TYR A 99 -2.11 5.44 -15.21
CA TYR A 99 -1.95 5.47 -13.76
C TYR A 99 -3.20 4.99 -13.03
N GLU A 100 -4.40 5.46 -13.39
CA GLU A 100 -5.67 5.03 -12.78
C GLU A 100 -5.89 3.51 -12.89
N LYS A 101 -5.66 2.96 -14.09
CA LYS A 101 -5.83 1.53 -14.36
C LYS A 101 -4.87 0.66 -13.55
N ILE A 102 -3.61 1.09 -13.41
CA ILE A 102 -2.60 0.40 -12.60
C ILE A 102 -2.95 0.57 -11.12
N LYS A 103 -3.29 1.80 -10.70
CA LYS A 103 -3.65 2.14 -9.32
C LYS A 103 -4.79 1.26 -8.82
N GLU A 104 -5.92 1.22 -9.52
CA GLU A 104 -7.09 0.41 -9.11
C GLU A 104 -6.72 -1.06 -8.86
N LYS A 105 -5.99 -1.67 -9.79
CA LYS A 105 -5.54 -3.06 -9.65
C LYS A 105 -4.53 -3.24 -8.52
N SER A 106 -3.54 -2.35 -8.44
CA SER A 106 -2.49 -2.40 -7.44
C SER A 106 -3.04 -2.22 -6.02
N GLU A 107 -4.03 -1.33 -5.83
CA GLU A 107 -4.71 -1.10 -4.56
C GLU A 107 -5.50 -2.33 -4.10
N GLY A 108 -6.16 -3.04 -5.04
CA GLY A 108 -6.81 -4.31 -4.75
C GLY A 108 -5.84 -5.44 -4.35
N LEU A 109 -4.64 -5.46 -4.96
CA LEU A 109 -3.59 -6.40 -4.60
C LEU A 109 -3.00 -6.10 -3.21
N LEU A 110 -2.77 -4.83 -2.90
CA LEU A 110 -2.34 -4.39 -1.57
C LEU A 110 -3.39 -4.72 -0.51
N ASP A 111 -4.67 -4.47 -0.80
CA ASP A 111 -5.79 -4.83 0.08
C ASP A 111 -5.78 -6.32 0.43
N THR A 112 -5.67 -7.16 -0.60
CA THR A 112 -5.64 -8.61 -0.44
C THR A 112 -4.41 -9.05 0.35
N THR A 113 -3.25 -8.44 0.06
CA THR A 113 -2.00 -8.69 0.77
C THR A 113 -2.16 -8.40 2.25
N ILE A 114 -2.67 -7.21 2.60
CA ILE A 114 -2.87 -6.76 3.99
C ILE A 114 -3.85 -7.67 4.74
N VAL A 115 -4.97 -8.05 4.12
CA VAL A 115 -6.01 -8.90 4.73
C VAL A 115 -5.54 -10.36 4.90
N SER A 116 -4.57 -10.80 4.09
CA SER A 116 -4.00 -12.14 4.20
C SER A 116 -2.92 -12.30 5.30
N ILE A 117 -2.47 -11.20 5.89
CA ILE A 117 -1.51 -11.20 7.00
C ILE A 117 -2.27 -11.47 8.31
N ARG A 118 -1.70 -12.29 9.18
CA ARG A 118 -2.17 -12.43 10.55
C ARG A 118 -1.49 -11.42 11.45
N TYR A 119 -2.29 -10.74 12.24
CA TYR A 119 -1.84 -9.78 13.23
C TYR A 119 -2.11 -10.31 14.63
N ARG A 120 -1.12 -10.25 15.51
CA ARG A 120 -1.26 -10.67 16.91
C ARG A 120 -2.16 -9.72 17.71
N ASN A 121 -2.13 -8.43 17.39
CA ASN A 121 -2.85 -7.34 18.03
C ASN A 121 -3.24 -6.28 16.99
N LYS A 122 -4.03 -5.29 17.42
CA LYS A 122 -4.40 -4.12 16.61
C LYS A 122 -3.15 -3.32 16.22
N PRO A 123 -2.82 -3.18 14.91
CA PRO A 123 -1.64 -2.43 14.48
C PRO A 123 -1.78 -0.93 14.68
N ASP A 124 -0.65 -0.26 14.91
CA ASP A 124 -0.57 1.18 15.14
C ASP A 124 -1.01 2.00 13.91
N TYR A 125 -0.76 1.47 12.72
CA TYR A 125 -1.10 2.14 11.46
C TYR A 125 -2.51 1.82 10.97
N MET A 126 -3.18 2.82 10.38
CA MET A 126 -4.40 2.64 9.58
C MET A 126 -4.12 1.89 8.26
N LYS A 127 -5.17 1.41 7.56
CA LYS A 127 -4.98 0.50 6.42
C LYS A 127 -4.17 1.20 5.32
N ILE A 128 -4.46 2.48 5.10
CA ILE A 128 -3.72 3.36 4.20
C ILE A 128 -2.24 3.50 4.60
N GLY A 129 -1.92 3.61 5.89
CA GLY A 129 -0.55 3.66 6.38
C GLY A 129 0.23 2.36 6.12
N ILE A 130 -0.40 1.22 6.37
CA ILE A 130 0.19 -0.09 6.05
C ILE A 130 0.42 -0.21 4.55
N LYS A 131 -0.50 0.26 3.71
CA LYS A 131 -0.26 0.30 2.26
C LYS A 131 0.98 1.11 1.93
N SER A 132 1.08 2.36 2.41
CA SER A 132 2.26 3.19 2.17
C SER A 132 3.56 2.50 2.59
N ILE A 133 3.57 1.82 3.73
CA ILE A 133 4.73 1.03 4.18
C ILE A 133 5.07 -0.07 3.17
N ILE A 134 4.08 -0.86 2.71
CA ILE A 134 4.31 -1.91 1.71
C ILE A 134 4.89 -1.33 0.43
N LYS A 135 4.30 -0.24 -0.09
CA LYS A 135 4.73 0.37 -1.34
C LYS A 135 6.18 0.85 -1.25
N VAL A 136 6.52 1.58 -0.19
CA VAL A 136 7.90 2.05 0.04
C VAL A 136 8.89 0.91 0.14
N ILE A 137 8.54 -0.20 0.82
CA ILE A 137 9.41 -1.38 0.88
C ILE A 137 9.64 -1.95 -0.52
N CYS A 138 8.58 -2.11 -1.31
CA CYS A 138 8.67 -2.66 -2.66
C CYS A 138 9.44 -1.76 -3.62
N GLU A 139 9.27 -0.44 -3.55
CA GLU A 139 9.85 0.52 -4.49
C GLU A 139 11.31 0.85 -4.20
N HIS A 140 11.71 0.91 -2.92
CA HIS A 140 13.02 1.46 -2.55
C HIS A 140 13.97 0.47 -1.89
N TYR A 141 13.47 -0.67 -1.42
CA TYR A 141 14.21 -1.47 -0.45
C TYR A 141 14.32 -2.95 -0.79
N MET A 142 13.62 -3.39 -1.82
CA MET A 142 13.69 -4.77 -2.28
C MET A 142 14.65 -4.96 -3.45
N PHE A 143 14.76 -3.99 -4.35
CA PHE A 143 15.49 -4.12 -5.60
C PHE A 143 16.33 -2.86 -5.90
N ASP A 144 17.53 -3.04 -6.45
CA ASP A 144 18.34 -1.95 -6.96
C ASP A 144 17.88 -1.53 -8.37
N GLU A 145 18.57 -0.57 -8.99
CA GLU A 145 18.26 -0.10 -10.35
C GLU A 145 18.44 -1.19 -11.43
N GLU A 146 19.16 -2.27 -11.12
CA GLU A 146 19.42 -3.43 -11.99
C GLU A 146 18.57 -4.65 -11.60
N ASP A 147 17.52 -4.47 -10.78
CA ASP A 147 16.64 -5.53 -10.28
C ASP A 147 17.28 -6.58 -9.36
N ASN A 148 18.49 -6.34 -8.85
CA ASN A 148 19.11 -7.22 -7.87
C ASN A 148 18.55 -6.96 -6.47
N LEU A 149 18.48 -8.01 -5.65
CA LEU A 149 17.97 -7.88 -4.28
C LEU A 149 18.86 -7.00 -3.41
N LEU A 150 18.28 -5.92 -2.87
CA LEU A 150 18.94 -5.07 -1.90
C LEU A 150 18.98 -5.78 -0.53
N ILE A 151 20.18 -5.97 0.01
CA ILE A 151 20.41 -6.43 1.38
C ILE A 151 21.14 -5.31 2.13
N ASP A 152 20.44 -4.20 2.40
CA ASP A 152 20.99 -3.11 3.22
C ASP A 152 20.13 -2.91 4.49
N ASN A 153 20.79 -2.83 5.65
CA ASN A 153 20.14 -2.55 6.92
C ASN A 153 19.83 -1.04 7.09
N LYS A 154 20.41 -0.13 6.29
CA LYS A 154 20.11 1.32 6.33
C LYS A 154 18.68 1.70 5.93
N VAL A 155 17.99 0.78 5.26
CA VAL A 155 16.58 0.85 4.87
C VAL A 155 15.65 1.14 6.06
N GLU A 156 15.95 0.54 7.21
CA GLU A 156 15.14 0.61 8.42
C GLU A 156 15.05 2.03 8.99
N GLU A 157 16.19 2.71 9.09
CA GLU A 157 16.25 4.07 9.64
C GLU A 157 15.52 5.08 8.75
N ASN A 158 15.55 4.87 7.42
CA ASN A 158 14.89 5.75 6.48
C ASN A 158 13.36 5.57 6.46
N LEU A 159 12.86 4.34 6.57
CA LEU A 159 11.41 4.07 6.63
C LEU A 159 10.83 4.58 7.96
N LEU A 160 11.46 4.24 9.09
CA LEU A 160 10.99 4.66 10.41
C LEU A 160 11.19 6.16 10.66
N GLY A 161 12.21 6.76 10.04
CA GLY A 161 12.48 8.21 10.07
C GLY A 161 11.66 9.02 9.06
N ASN A 162 10.76 8.39 8.28
CA ASN A 162 9.98 9.09 7.27
C ASN A 162 9.01 10.10 7.93
N ARG A 163 9.20 11.38 7.62
CA ARG A 163 8.44 12.48 8.23
C ARG A 163 6.94 12.40 7.93
N GLU A 164 6.54 11.96 6.74
CA GLU A 164 5.13 11.83 6.39
C GLU A 164 4.47 10.70 7.17
N LEU A 165 5.12 9.53 7.29
CA LEU A 165 4.62 8.45 8.15
C LEU A 165 4.49 8.90 9.61
N ILE A 166 5.49 9.60 10.14
CA ILE A 166 5.47 10.08 11.53
C ILE A 166 4.36 11.12 11.75
N THR A 167 4.19 12.05 10.80
CA THR A 167 3.27 13.19 10.97
C THR A 167 1.84 12.85 10.62
N TYR A 168 1.63 12.07 9.56
CA TYR A 168 0.32 11.84 8.95
C TYR A 168 -0.13 10.37 8.98
N ASN A 169 0.73 9.43 9.40
CA ASN A 169 0.50 7.98 9.40
C ASN A 169 0.31 7.33 8.02
N TYR A 170 0.68 8.01 6.94
CA TYR A 170 0.76 7.48 5.57
C TYR A 170 1.63 8.40 4.70
N ILE A 171 1.98 7.95 3.50
CA ILE A 171 2.81 8.67 2.52
C ILE A 171 2.01 8.90 1.25
N ILE A 172 2.13 10.10 0.67
CA ILE A 172 1.69 10.38 -0.71
C ILE A 172 2.90 10.14 -1.62
N GLU A 173 2.80 9.21 -2.56
CA GLU A 173 3.91 8.88 -3.48
C GLU A 173 4.12 10.00 -4.50
N ASP A 174 5.34 10.12 -5.05
CA ASP A 174 5.65 11.18 -6.02
C ASP A 174 4.82 11.03 -7.30
N ASP A 175 4.60 9.81 -7.77
CA ASP A 175 3.71 9.53 -8.90
C ASP A 175 2.25 9.90 -8.60
N GLU A 176 1.81 9.70 -7.34
CA GLU A 176 0.48 10.10 -6.92
C GLU A 176 0.35 11.62 -6.85
N LEU A 177 1.35 12.29 -6.28
CA LEU A 177 1.42 13.74 -6.18
C LEU A 177 1.38 14.38 -7.57
N ASP A 178 2.18 13.87 -8.50
CA ASP A 178 2.24 14.32 -9.89
C ASP A 178 0.88 14.22 -10.58
N ILE A 179 0.20 13.08 -10.46
CA ILE A 179 -1.11 12.86 -11.10
C ILE A 179 -2.17 13.76 -10.48
N ARG A 180 -2.21 13.86 -9.14
CA ARG A 180 -3.15 14.77 -8.45
C ARG A 180 -2.88 16.22 -8.86
N PHE A 181 -1.62 16.61 -9.03
CA PHE A 181 -1.27 17.96 -9.47
C PHE A 181 -1.66 18.20 -10.94
N LEU A 182 -1.45 17.23 -11.84
CA LEU A 182 -1.87 17.36 -13.25
C LEU A 182 -3.39 17.57 -13.36
N ARG A 183 -4.18 16.89 -12.53
CA ARG A 183 -5.63 17.12 -12.46
C ARG A 183 -6.00 18.50 -11.90
N PHE A 184 -5.27 18.95 -10.90
CA PHE A 184 -5.44 20.30 -10.36
C PHE A 184 -5.13 21.37 -11.41
N GLU A 185 -4.07 21.18 -12.21
CA GLU A 185 -3.76 22.04 -13.36
C GLU A 185 -4.90 22.03 -14.39
N GLU A 186 -5.43 20.85 -14.76
CA GLU A 186 -6.56 20.72 -15.68
C GLU A 186 -7.80 21.47 -15.16
N TRP A 187 -8.15 21.27 -13.88
CA TRP A 187 -9.28 21.98 -13.27
C TRP A 187 -9.09 23.50 -13.24
N LEU A 188 -7.87 24.00 -12.97
CA LEU A 188 -7.56 25.43 -13.00
C LEU A 188 -7.69 26.03 -14.39
N GLU A 189 -7.21 25.34 -15.42
CA GLU A 189 -7.31 25.72 -16.82
C GLU A 189 -8.79 25.77 -17.26
N GLU A 190 -9.58 24.75 -16.92
CA GLU A 190 -11.02 24.68 -17.22
C GLU A 190 -11.85 25.74 -16.49
N SER A 191 -11.43 26.12 -15.28
CA SER A 191 -12.14 27.12 -14.48
C SER A 191 -11.81 28.57 -14.90
N GLU A 192 -10.96 28.77 -15.91
CA GLU A 192 -10.46 30.08 -16.39
C GLU A 192 -9.86 30.98 -15.28
N LEU A 193 -9.49 30.39 -14.13
CA LEU A 193 -9.05 31.15 -12.96
C LEU A 193 -7.62 31.68 -13.14
N THR A 194 -6.68 30.81 -13.59
CA THR A 194 -5.27 31.15 -13.83
C THR A 194 -4.50 29.98 -14.46
N THR A 195 -3.25 30.21 -14.88
CA THR A 195 -2.30 29.16 -15.31
C THR A 195 -1.04 29.17 -14.45
N ILE A 196 -0.60 28.00 -13.96
CA ILE A 196 0.63 27.89 -13.18
C ILE A 196 1.81 27.82 -14.16
N LYS A 197 2.57 28.91 -14.26
CA LYS A 197 3.65 29.02 -15.26
C LYS A 197 4.93 28.24 -14.92
N ASP A 198 5.15 27.86 -13.65
CA ASP A 198 6.34 27.11 -13.23
C ASP A 198 6.04 26.08 -12.14
N LYS A 199 6.38 24.79 -12.35
CA LYS A 199 6.41 23.76 -11.30
C LYS A 199 7.67 23.91 -10.44
N LYS A 200 7.70 24.92 -9.58
CA LYS A 200 8.78 25.06 -8.58
C LYS A 200 8.64 23.98 -7.51
N TYR A 201 9.75 23.43 -7.05
CA TYR A 201 9.80 22.44 -5.96
C TYR A 201 8.94 22.83 -4.74
N ASN A 202 8.96 24.12 -4.36
CA ASN A 202 8.15 24.63 -3.25
C ASN A 202 6.64 24.45 -3.48
N ILE A 203 6.15 24.54 -4.72
CA ILE A 203 4.73 24.38 -5.05
C ILE A 203 4.29 22.93 -4.87
N MET A 204 5.09 21.97 -5.35
CA MET A 204 4.83 20.54 -5.14
C MET A 204 4.78 20.21 -3.65
N ARG A 205 5.73 20.75 -2.88
CA ARG A 205 5.78 20.55 -1.42
C ARG A 205 4.53 21.08 -0.72
N TYR A 206 4.13 22.32 -1.00
CA TYR A 206 2.92 22.89 -0.41
C TYR A 206 1.65 22.16 -0.85
N PHE A 207 1.59 21.73 -2.12
CA PHE A 207 0.47 20.93 -2.60
C PHE A 207 0.38 19.59 -1.86
N LYS A 208 1.51 18.91 -1.65
CA LYS A 208 1.57 17.67 -0.87
C LYS A 208 1.09 17.87 0.58
N GLU A 209 1.51 18.96 1.22
CA GLU A 209 1.04 19.33 2.57
C GLU A 209 -0.48 19.57 2.59
N ILE A 210 -1.03 20.27 1.60
CA ILE A 210 -2.48 20.50 1.47
C ILE A 210 -3.24 19.18 1.31
N LEU A 211 -2.76 18.27 0.46
CA LEU A 211 -3.38 16.95 0.27
C LEU A 211 -3.41 16.14 1.57
N HIS A 212 -2.36 16.25 2.40
CA HIS A 212 -2.35 15.61 3.71
C HIS A 212 -3.41 16.18 4.66
N LEU A 213 -3.60 17.49 4.65
CA LEU A 213 -4.62 18.16 5.46
C LEU A 213 -6.03 17.79 5.00
N GLU A 214 -6.28 17.75 3.69
CA GLU A 214 -7.57 17.34 3.12
C GLU A 214 -7.97 15.93 3.58
N GLU A 215 -7.05 14.97 3.49
CA GLU A 215 -7.33 13.60 3.90
C GLU A 215 -7.56 13.46 5.42
N ASN A 216 -6.98 14.34 6.24
CA ASN A 216 -7.28 14.38 7.67
C ASN A 216 -8.68 14.92 7.95
N ILE A 217 -9.12 15.96 7.23
CA ILE A 217 -10.48 16.51 7.34
C ILE A 217 -11.52 15.44 6.97
N ILE A 218 -11.32 14.74 5.84
CA ILE A 218 -12.21 13.65 5.41
C ILE A 218 -12.27 12.53 6.47
N LYS A 219 -11.15 12.23 7.15
CA LYS A 219 -11.12 11.21 8.21
C LYS A 219 -11.92 11.63 9.43
N ASP A 220 -11.83 12.90 9.85
CA ASP A 220 -12.57 13.40 11.02
C ASP A 220 -14.08 13.41 10.74
N GLU A 221 -14.51 13.85 9.55
CA GLU A 221 -15.94 13.81 9.17
C GLU A 221 -16.56 12.40 9.12
N ASN A 222 -15.74 11.38 8.84
CA ASN A 222 -16.18 9.98 8.81
C ASN A 222 -16.18 9.32 10.20
N ARG A 223 -15.57 9.93 11.23
CA ARG A 223 -15.61 9.44 12.62
C ARG A 223 -16.86 9.91 13.37
N ASP A 224 -17.45 11.02 12.93
CA ASP A 224 -18.66 11.63 13.53
C ASP A 224 -19.98 11.10 12.93
N LYS A 225 -19.92 10.07 12.06
CA LYS A 225 -21.08 9.37 11.47
C LYS A 225 -21.16 7.93 11.92
#